data_AF-A0A0S4KM68-F1
#
_entry.id   AF-A0A0S4KM68-F1
#
_cell.length_a   1.000
_cell.length_b   1.000
_cell.length_c   1.000
_cell.angle_alpha   90.00
_cell.angle_beta   90.00
_cell.angle_gamma   90.00
#
_symmetry.space_group_name_H-M   'P 1'
#
loop_
_entity.id
_entity.type
_entity.pdbx_description
1 polymer ?
#
loop_
_entity_poly.entity_id
_entity_poly.type
_entity_poly.pdbx_seq_one_letter_code
_entity_poly.pdbx_strand_id
1 'polypeptide(L)'
;MNIIVPKFIDGGEQTMSDRTAAFGRLEEAVSTPEEFDRLVSQALPILLERTRNHTRRFLKETGQWNEDTAHEKFVLRWSAEYLERFMVYGRSEVPCRPLFLLDSFVAKEHSRPEPFCYHTGLLTVLGRFLDGLAARAVISRDALIALYYHCYGMGPRDVISVTGLTESEGQRIYKNFRRWRESGWRRTMEEIGMTDDELGGLIARAERSRQQLNHEAERIIRLAQDHYRKSEPDHYPCLSRREWESMFSEGYGCDYRLWHLGLCVDCIQIAWGLGRTKTLTIEKPKLDIRVRP
;
A
#
# COMPACT_ATOMS: atom_id res chain seq x y z
N MET A 1 48.77 -3.82 -47.41
CA MET A 1 47.34 -4.14 -47.20
C MET A 1 46.81 -3.05 -46.27
N ASN A 2 46.20 -2.01 -46.84
CA ASN A 2 45.78 -0.82 -46.08
C ASN A 2 44.38 -1.04 -45.52
N ILE A 3 44.22 -0.93 -44.21
CA ILE A 3 42.94 -1.00 -43.52
C ILE A 3 42.35 0.42 -43.56
N ILE A 4 41.21 0.56 -44.23
CA ILE A 4 40.41 1.79 -44.29
C ILE A 4 39.59 1.88 -43.00
N VAL A 5 39.81 2.93 -42.21
CA VAL A 5 38.97 3.29 -41.06
C VAL A 5 37.75 4.06 -41.58
N PRO A 6 36.50 3.64 -41.30
CA PRO A 6 35.32 4.42 -41.67
C PRO A 6 35.25 5.70 -40.84
N LYS A 7 35.04 6.83 -41.51
CA LYS A 7 34.74 8.13 -40.90
C LYS A 7 33.45 8.04 -40.08
N PHE A 8 33.50 8.58 -38.86
CA PHE A 8 32.31 8.95 -38.08
C PHE A 8 31.42 9.85 -38.93
N ILE A 9 30.20 9.39 -39.20
CA ILE A 9 29.13 10.20 -39.79
C ILE A 9 28.28 10.71 -38.62
N ASP A 10 28.09 12.02 -38.64
CA ASP A 10 27.29 12.85 -37.75
C ASP A 10 25.84 12.36 -37.69
N GLY A 11 25.42 11.83 -36.53
CA GLY A 11 24.08 11.27 -36.27
C GLY A 11 23.42 11.81 -34.99
N GLY A 12 23.99 12.86 -34.40
CA GLY A 12 23.56 13.40 -33.11
C GLY A 12 22.27 14.25 -33.17
N GLU A 13 22.01 14.93 -34.29
CA GLU A 13 20.88 15.88 -34.36
C GLU A 13 19.52 15.20 -34.64
N GLN A 14 19.49 14.18 -35.49
CA GLN A 14 18.25 13.42 -35.79
C GLN A 14 17.76 12.61 -34.60
N THR A 15 18.67 11.98 -33.84
CA THR A 15 18.31 11.19 -32.65
C THR A 15 17.81 12.06 -31.49
N MET A 16 18.25 13.32 -31.36
CA MET A 16 17.71 14.24 -30.36
C MET A 16 16.34 14.82 -30.77
N SER A 17 16.14 15.14 -32.05
CA SER A 17 14.86 15.65 -32.55
C SER A 17 13.74 14.61 -32.37
N ASP A 18 14.00 13.34 -32.71
CA ASP A 18 13.05 12.24 -32.53
C ASP A 18 12.74 11.97 -31.06
N ARG A 19 13.75 12.09 -30.16
CA ARG A 19 13.55 11.97 -28.71
C ARG A 19 12.69 13.09 -28.14
N THR A 20 12.86 14.31 -28.63
CA THR A 20 12.10 15.48 -28.15
C THR A 20 10.64 15.42 -28.63
N ALA A 21 10.41 14.98 -29.88
CA ALA A 21 9.07 14.75 -30.41
C ALA A 21 8.35 13.58 -29.72
N ALA A 22 9.06 12.47 -29.46
CA ALA A 22 8.52 11.35 -28.69
C ALA A 22 8.20 11.74 -27.24
N PHE A 23 9.04 12.58 -26.61
CA PHE A 23 8.78 13.10 -25.26
C PHE A 23 7.52 13.97 -25.20
N GLY A 24 7.33 14.88 -26.16
CA GLY A 24 6.12 15.70 -26.25
C GLY A 24 4.84 14.86 -26.38
N ARG A 25 4.88 13.80 -27.19
CA ARG A 25 3.73 12.87 -27.35
C ARG A 25 3.42 12.03 -26.10
N LEU A 26 4.38 11.84 -25.19
CA LEU A 26 4.15 11.09 -23.94
C LEU A 26 3.42 11.93 -22.88
N GLU A 27 3.45 13.26 -23.01
CA GLU A 27 2.70 14.18 -22.16
C GLU A 27 1.25 14.35 -22.63
N GLU A 28 0.97 14.02 -23.89
CA GLU A 28 -0.36 14.04 -24.48
C GLU A 28 -1.25 12.92 -23.91
N ALA A 29 -2.56 13.18 -23.88
CA ALA A 29 -3.52 12.20 -23.43
C ALA A 29 -3.78 11.17 -24.53
N VAL A 30 -3.63 9.89 -24.22
CA VAL A 30 -4.08 8.77 -25.05
C VAL A 30 -5.46 8.34 -24.60
N SER A 31 -6.30 7.90 -25.55
CA SER A 31 -7.69 7.55 -25.27
C SER A 31 -7.98 6.06 -25.38
N THR A 32 -7.15 5.29 -26.10
CA THR A 32 -7.36 3.84 -26.27
C THR A 32 -6.14 3.01 -25.87
N PRO A 33 -6.33 1.71 -25.54
CA PRO A 33 -5.22 0.81 -25.24
C PRO A 33 -4.23 0.65 -26.42
N GLU A 34 -4.71 0.68 -27.66
CA GLU A 34 -3.88 0.55 -28.86
C GLU A 34 -3.05 1.81 -29.14
N GLU A 35 -3.57 2.99 -28.80
CA GLU A 35 -2.79 4.23 -28.81
C GLU A 35 -1.69 4.20 -27.75
N PHE A 36 -2.04 3.76 -26.54
CA PHE A 36 -1.09 3.58 -25.45
C PHE A 36 0.04 2.62 -25.85
N ASP A 37 -0.29 1.43 -26.35
CA ASP A 37 0.69 0.41 -26.73
C ASP A 37 1.66 0.90 -27.83
N ARG A 38 1.14 1.57 -28.86
CA ARG A 38 1.95 2.14 -29.94
C ARG A 38 2.92 3.19 -29.41
N LEU A 39 2.42 4.11 -28.59
CA LEU A 39 3.20 5.20 -28.04
C LEU A 39 4.29 4.69 -27.09
N VAL A 40 3.93 3.79 -26.16
CA VAL A 40 4.89 3.20 -25.21
C VAL A 40 5.97 2.40 -25.94
N SER A 41 5.60 1.61 -26.95
CA SER A 41 6.57 0.83 -27.75
C SER A 41 7.59 1.71 -28.47
N GLN A 42 7.16 2.87 -29.00
CA GLN A 42 8.04 3.83 -29.66
C GLN A 42 8.93 4.61 -28.67
N ALA A 43 8.49 4.72 -27.41
CA ALA A 43 9.14 5.51 -26.38
C ALA A 43 9.90 4.68 -25.32
N LEU A 44 10.00 3.36 -25.46
CA LEU A 44 10.60 2.47 -24.45
C LEU A 44 11.95 2.97 -23.89
N PRO A 45 12.92 3.42 -24.72
CA PRO A 45 14.20 3.91 -24.18
C PRO A 45 14.05 5.14 -23.29
N ILE A 46 13.11 6.03 -23.61
CA ILE A 46 12.84 7.26 -22.85
C ILE A 46 12.16 6.92 -21.52
N LEU A 47 11.17 6.03 -21.57
CA LEU A 47 10.44 5.58 -20.38
C LEU A 47 11.35 4.82 -19.42
N LEU A 48 12.21 3.94 -19.94
CA LEU A 48 13.20 3.23 -19.12
C LEU A 48 14.16 4.20 -18.43
N GLU A 49 14.69 5.18 -19.16
CA GLU A 49 15.59 6.19 -18.60
C GLU A 49 14.90 7.04 -17.53
N ARG A 50 13.63 7.40 -17.74
CA ARG A 50 12.84 8.14 -16.76
C ARG A 50 12.61 7.33 -15.48
N THR A 51 12.18 6.08 -15.60
CA THR A 51 12.02 5.17 -14.45
C THR A 51 13.35 4.97 -13.70
N ARG A 52 14.46 4.86 -14.43
CA ARG A 52 15.82 4.78 -13.87
C ARG A 52 16.15 5.99 -13.01
N ASN A 53 15.87 7.19 -13.52
CA ASN A 53 16.13 8.44 -12.81
C ASN A 53 15.24 8.61 -11.58
N HIS A 54 13.97 8.22 -11.64
CA HIS A 54 13.09 8.20 -10.47
C HIS A 54 13.57 7.23 -9.39
N THR A 55 13.91 6.00 -9.77
CA THR A 55 14.40 4.99 -8.84
C THR A 55 15.73 5.40 -8.21
N ARG A 56 16.68 5.92 -9.00
CA ARG A 56 17.95 6.44 -8.46
C ARG A 56 17.71 7.60 -7.49
N ARG A 57 16.81 8.53 -7.85
CA ARG A 57 16.45 9.67 -7.00
C ARG A 57 15.85 9.19 -5.67
N PHE A 58 14.89 8.26 -5.72
CA PHE A 58 14.31 7.68 -4.52
C PHE A 58 15.36 7.06 -3.60
N LEU A 59 16.24 6.20 -4.13
CA LEU A 59 17.30 5.58 -3.34
C LEU A 59 18.27 6.59 -2.73
N LYS A 60 18.56 7.70 -3.44
CA LYS A 60 19.37 8.81 -2.90
C LYS A 60 18.65 9.53 -1.76
N GLU A 61 17.37 9.84 -1.93
CA GLU A 61 16.55 10.54 -0.94
C GLU A 61 16.29 9.69 0.31
N THR A 62 16.25 8.36 0.20
CA THR A 62 16.08 7.43 1.33
C THR A 62 17.40 6.96 1.95
N GLY A 63 18.55 7.46 1.48
CA GLY A 63 19.86 7.06 2.00
C GLY A 63 20.28 5.62 1.66
N GLN A 64 19.61 4.99 0.69
CA GLN A 64 19.84 3.61 0.25
C GLN A 64 20.73 3.51 -1.00
N TRP A 65 21.28 4.63 -1.48
CA TRP A 65 22.10 4.68 -2.68
C TRP A 65 23.60 4.66 -2.36
N ASN A 66 24.33 3.74 -2.99
CA ASN A 66 25.79 3.80 -3.07
C ASN A 66 26.22 4.00 -4.54
N GLU A 67 27.25 4.82 -4.76
CA GLU A 67 27.81 5.11 -6.09
C GLU A 67 28.68 3.96 -6.61
N ASP A 68 28.10 2.78 -6.77
CA ASP A 68 28.78 1.58 -7.26
C ASP A 68 28.07 0.94 -8.47
N THR A 69 28.79 0.06 -9.16
CA THR A 69 28.28 -0.62 -10.36
C THR A 69 27.15 -1.61 -10.03
N ALA A 70 27.05 -2.10 -8.79
CA ALA A 70 26.01 -3.03 -8.40
C ALA A 70 24.66 -2.32 -8.27
N HIS A 71 24.62 -1.14 -7.64
CA HIS A 71 23.44 -0.29 -7.54
C HIS A 71 23.00 0.24 -8.91
N GLU A 72 23.93 0.61 -9.81
CA GLU A 72 23.58 0.97 -11.19
C GLU A 72 22.92 -0.19 -11.95
N LYS A 73 23.45 -1.42 -11.84
CA LYS A 73 22.81 -2.63 -12.41
C LYS A 73 21.46 -2.93 -11.77
N PHE A 74 21.35 -2.75 -10.46
CA PHE A 74 20.12 -2.95 -9.71
C PHE A 74 19.03 -1.99 -10.17
N VAL A 75 19.32 -0.70 -10.26
CA VAL A 75 18.37 0.31 -10.73
C VAL A 75 17.93 0.02 -12.17
N LEU A 76 18.84 -0.40 -13.05
CA LEU A 76 18.48 -0.81 -14.41
C LEU A 76 17.49 -1.98 -14.43
N ARG A 77 17.75 -3.03 -13.63
CA ARG A 77 16.88 -4.20 -13.52
C ARG A 77 15.50 -3.82 -12.97
N TRP A 78 15.45 -3.06 -11.89
CA TRP A 78 14.19 -2.64 -11.29
C TRP A 78 13.39 -1.73 -12.20
N SER A 79 14.06 -0.85 -12.94
CA SER A 79 13.40 0.06 -13.88
C SER A 79 12.77 -0.69 -15.05
N ALA A 80 13.42 -1.75 -15.54
CA ALA A 80 12.85 -2.64 -16.55
C ALA A 80 11.61 -3.36 -16.01
N GLU A 81 11.67 -3.90 -14.79
CA GLU A 81 10.53 -4.58 -14.15
C GLU A 81 9.34 -3.64 -13.94
N TYR A 82 9.58 -2.41 -13.46
CA TYR A 82 8.52 -1.40 -13.34
C TYR A 82 7.91 -1.02 -14.68
N LEU A 83 8.74 -0.91 -15.73
CA LEU A 83 8.24 -0.60 -17.07
C LEU A 83 7.35 -1.73 -17.60
N GLU A 84 7.72 -3.00 -17.39
CA GLU A 84 6.89 -4.16 -17.73
C GLU A 84 5.53 -4.14 -17.03
N ARG A 85 5.54 -3.93 -15.71
CA ARG A 85 4.29 -3.82 -14.93
C ARG A 85 3.45 -2.61 -15.38
N PHE A 86 4.11 -1.49 -15.67
CA PHE A 86 3.45 -0.28 -16.17
C PHE A 86 2.76 -0.52 -17.52
N MET A 87 3.36 -1.30 -18.44
CA MET A 87 2.72 -1.62 -19.72
C MET A 87 1.38 -2.35 -19.54
N VAL A 88 1.29 -3.26 -18.56
CA VAL A 88 0.03 -3.95 -18.25
C VAL A 88 -0.95 -3.00 -17.57
N TYR A 89 -0.47 -2.27 -16.55
CA TYR A 89 -1.29 -1.35 -15.76
C TYR A 89 -1.88 -0.22 -16.60
N GLY A 90 -1.05 0.46 -17.41
CA GLY A 90 -1.45 1.63 -18.17
C GLY A 90 -2.53 1.37 -19.22
N ARG A 91 -2.60 0.16 -19.79
CA ARG A 91 -3.69 -0.27 -20.69
C ARG A 91 -5.06 -0.19 -20.04
N SER A 92 -5.14 -0.47 -18.74
CA SER A 92 -6.39 -0.48 -17.98
C SER A 92 -6.82 0.90 -17.48
N GLU A 93 -5.93 1.89 -17.60
CA GLU A 93 -6.10 3.24 -17.04
C GLU A 93 -6.36 4.29 -18.13
N VAL A 94 -6.52 3.89 -19.39
CA VAL A 94 -6.91 4.81 -20.46
C VAL A 94 -8.35 5.32 -20.25
N PRO A 95 -8.66 6.60 -20.53
CA PRO A 95 -7.78 7.63 -21.08
C PRO A 95 -6.78 8.17 -20.05
N CYS A 96 -5.51 8.31 -20.44
CA CYS A 96 -4.44 8.73 -19.52
C CYS A 96 -3.37 9.57 -20.22
N ARG A 97 -2.53 10.26 -19.43
CA ARG A 97 -1.26 10.86 -19.89
C ARG A 97 -0.12 9.92 -19.50
N PRO A 98 0.48 9.16 -20.43
CA PRO A 98 1.37 8.05 -20.09
C PRO A 98 2.56 8.43 -19.22
N LEU A 99 3.18 9.59 -19.45
CA LEU A 99 4.32 10.04 -18.66
C LEU A 99 3.94 10.31 -17.20
N PHE A 100 2.82 11.01 -16.99
CA PHE A 100 2.32 11.32 -15.66
C PHE A 100 1.84 10.06 -14.92
N LEU A 101 1.22 9.13 -15.65
CA LEU A 101 0.80 7.85 -15.13
C LEU A 101 2.01 7.00 -14.71
N LEU A 102 3.10 7.00 -15.49
CA LEU A 102 4.34 6.31 -15.16
C LEU A 102 4.96 6.88 -13.88
N ASP A 103 5.09 8.20 -13.76
CA ASP A 103 5.66 8.83 -12.57
C ASP A 103 4.85 8.48 -11.32
N SER A 104 3.52 8.54 -11.43
CA SER A 104 2.60 8.16 -10.36
C SER A 104 2.69 6.67 -10.01
N PHE A 105 2.85 5.81 -11.02
CA PHE A 105 3.02 4.37 -10.86
C PHE A 105 4.34 4.04 -10.14
N VAL A 106 5.47 4.59 -10.58
CA VAL A 106 6.79 4.35 -9.96
C VAL A 106 6.82 4.86 -8.52
N ALA A 107 6.23 6.04 -8.26
CA ALA A 107 6.09 6.54 -6.90
C ALA A 107 5.22 5.61 -6.04
N LYS A 108 4.12 5.08 -6.60
CA LYS A 108 3.27 4.09 -5.91
C LYS A 108 4.07 2.84 -5.57
N GLU A 109 4.85 2.28 -6.51
CA GLU A 109 5.66 1.07 -6.28
C GLU A 109 6.67 1.27 -5.16
N HIS A 110 7.42 2.38 -5.15
CA HIS A 110 8.39 2.70 -4.08
C HIS A 110 7.73 2.99 -2.72
N SER A 111 6.47 3.43 -2.74
CA SER A 111 5.71 3.66 -1.51
C SER A 111 5.02 2.41 -0.99
N ARG A 112 5.06 1.28 -1.72
CA ARG A 112 4.52 0.02 -1.21
C ARG A 112 5.44 -0.46 -0.09
N PRO A 113 4.87 -0.88 1.05
CA PRO A 113 5.69 -1.58 2.03
C PRO A 113 6.26 -2.84 1.38
N GLU A 114 7.49 -3.21 1.76
CA GLU A 114 8.08 -4.46 1.30
C GLU A 114 7.08 -5.60 1.57
N PRO A 115 6.75 -6.44 0.58
CA PRO A 115 5.81 -7.53 0.80
C PRO A 115 6.41 -8.47 1.84
N PHE A 116 5.66 -8.76 2.91
CA PHE A 116 6.08 -9.67 3.97
C PHE A 116 5.94 -11.15 3.51
N CYS A 117 6.35 -11.45 2.30
CA CYS A 117 5.93 -12.64 1.55
C CYS A 117 6.73 -13.91 1.85
N TYR A 118 7.77 -13.84 2.68
CA TYR A 118 8.64 -14.99 2.97
C TYR A 118 8.38 -15.66 4.33
N HIS A 119 7.45 -15.13 5.14
CA HIS A 119 7.09 -15.77 6.40
C HIS A 119 6.10 -16.93 6.16
N THR A 120 6.41 -18.14 6.64
CA THR A 120 5.62 -19.36 6.35
C THR A 120 4.15 -19.26 6.78
N GLY A 121 3.87 -18.55 7.88
CA GLY A 121 2.49 -18.27 8.32
C GLY A 121 1.66 -17.40 7.35
N LEU A 122 2.32 -16.66 6.45
CA LEU A 122 1.70 -15.75 5.49
C LEU A 122 1.42 -16.38 4.14
N LEU A 123 1.94 -17.59 3.89
CA LEU A 123 1.65 -18.37 2.70
C LEU A 123 0.27 -19.05 2.74
N THR A 124 -0.43 -18.98 3.88
CA THR A 124 -1.81 -19.47 4.01
C THR A 124 -2.81 -18.47 3.42
N VAL A 125 -4.02 -18.92 3.09
CA VAL A 125 -5.10 -18.02 2.61
C VAL A 125 -5.43 -16.93 3.64
N LEU A 126 -5.47 -17.29 4.93
CA LEU A 126 -5.68 -16.32 6.01
C LEU A 126 -4.49 -15.35 6.14
N GLY A 127 -3.28 -15.89 6.01
CA GLY A 127 -2.04 -15.14 5.97
C GLY A 127 -2.03 -14.05 4.91
N ARG A 128 -2.22 -14.42 3.63
CA ARG A 128 -2.29 -13.48 2.50
C ARG A 128 -3.39 -12.44 2.67
N PHE A 129 -4.55 -12.85 3.19
CA PHE A 129 -5.64 -11.92 3.46
C PHE A 129 -5.26 -10.85 4.50
N LEU A 130 -4.71 -11.26 5.64
CA LEU A 130 -4.32 -10.34 6.73
C LEU A 130 -3.10 -9.49 6.35
N ASP A 131 -2.12 -10.09 5.69
CA ASP A 131 -0.94 -9.42 5.15
C ASP A 131 -1.33 -8.31 4.17
N GLY A 132 -2.16 -8.65 3.19
CA GLY A 132 -2.62 -7.68 2.20
C GLY A 132 -3.48 -6.55 2.79
N LEU A 133 -4.32 -6.85 3.79
CA LEU A 133 -5.05 -5.82 4.53
C LEU A 133 -4.10 -4.88 5.29
N ALA A 134 -3.12 -5.43 6.00
CA ALA A 134 -2.14 -4.65 6.75
C ALA A 134 -1.26 -3.80 5.82
N ALA A 135 -0.74 -4.39 4.74
CA ALA A 135 0.02 -3.70 3.70
C ALA A 135 -0.77 -2.53 3.10
N ARG A 136 -2.05 -2.75 2.79
CA ARG A 136 -2.91 -1.69 2.26
C ARG A 136 -3.18 -0.60 3.28
N ALA A 137 -3.32 -0.94 4.56
CA ALA A 137 -3.56 0.01 5.64
C ALA A 137 -2.38 0.99 5.85
N VAL A 138 -1.15 0.61 5.49
CA VAL A 138 0.02 1.50 5.56
C VAL A 138 -0.12 2.71 4.62
N ILE A 139 -0.76 2.50 3.46
CA ILE A 139 -0.83 3.49 2.37
C ILE A 139 -2.25 4.02 2.11
N SER A 140 -3.28 3.45 2.74
CA SER A 140 -4.68 3.83 2.56
C SER A 140 -5.38 4.05 3.88
N ARG A 141 -5.84 5.29 4.11
CA ARG A 141 -6.64 5.62 5.29
C ARG A 141 -7.97 4.85 5.32
N ASP A 142 -8.57 4.57 4.16
CA ASP A 142 -9.81 3.79 4.09
C ASP A 142 -9.57 2.36 4.61
N ALA A 143 -8.50 1.71 4.16
CA ALA A 143 -8.13 0.37 4.62
C ALA A 143 -7.73 0.37 6.10
N LEU A 144 -6.97 1.37 6.56
CA LEU A 144 -6.59 1.51 7.96
C LEU A 144 -7.81 1.58 8.89
N ILE A 145 -8.79 2.41 8.53
CA ILE A 145 -10.02 2.52 9.31
C ILE A 145 -10.85 1.22 9.21
N ALA A 146 -10.82 0.54 8.06
CA ALA A 146 -11.51 -0.73 7.89
C ALA A 146 -10.89 -1.88 8.68
N LEU A 147 -9.62 -1.82 9.10
CA LEU A 147 -9.01 -2.82 9.98
C LEU A 147 -9.80 -2.99 11.29
N TYR A 148 -10.38 -1.91 11.83
CA TYR A 148 -11.20 -2.01 13.03
C TYR A 148 -12.38 -2.97 12.86
N TYR A 149 -13.00 -2.94 11.68
CA TYR A 149 -14.07 -3.87 11.34
C TYR A 149 -13.53 -5.26 11.02
N HIS A 150 -12.50 -5.35 10.17
CA HIS A 150 -11.97 -6.64 9.72
C HIS A 150 -11.29 -7.44 10.83
N CYS A 151 -10.70 -6.78 11.83
CA CYS A 151 -10.02 -7.43 12.95
C CYS A 151 -10.89 -7.55 14.20
N TYR A 152 -11.80 -6.60 14.46
CA TYR A 152 -12.53 -6.52 15.74
C TYR A 152 -14.06 -6.40 15.59
N GLY A 153 -14.59 -6.41 14.37
CA GLY A 153 -16.03 -6.22 14.12
C GLY A 153 -16.56 -4.82 14.45
N MET A 154 -15.67 -3.84 14.67
CA MET A 154 -16.04 -2.49 15.09
C MET A 154 -16.56 -1.63 13.94
N GLY A 155 -17.73 -1.04 14.12
CA GLY A 155 -18.30 -0.06 13.21
C GLY A 155 -17.77 1.36 13.44
N PRO A 156 -18.18 2.34 12.62
CA PRO A 156 -17.72 3.73 12.73
C PRO A 156 -17.87 4.33 14.12
N ARG A 157 -19.00 4.05 14.81
CA ARG A 157 -19.27 4.56 16.16
C ARG A 157 -18.29 4.01 17.19
N ASP A 158 -17.97 2.72 17.09
CA ASP A 158 -17.06 2.04 18.00
C ASP A 158 -15.64 2.58 17.82
N VAL A 159 -15.23 2.80 16.56
CA VAL A 159 -13.94 3.42 16.22
C VAL A 159 -13.84 4.83 16.81
N ILE A 160 -14.86 5.67 16.62
CA ILE A 160 -14.87 7.04 17.17
C ILE A 160 -14.77 7.02 18.70
N SER A 161 -15.48 6.10 19.35
CA SER A 161 -15.49 5.95 20.81
C SER A 161 -14.14 5.48 21.35
N VAL A 162 -13.58 4.39 20.78
CA VAL A 162 -12.33 3.79 21.25
C VAL A 162 -11.13 4.69 20.99
N THR A 163 -11.17 5.50 19.92
CA THR A 163 -10.10 6.45 19.60
C THR A 163 -10.30 7.82 20.24
N GLY A 164 -11.46 8.08 20.86
CA GLY A 164 -11.74 9.34 21.57
C GLY A 164 -11.81 10.56 20.65
N LEU A 165 -12.18 10.36 19.38
CA LEU A 165 -12.31 11.43 18.40
C LEU A 165 -13.52 12.33 18.70
N THR A 166 -13.43 13.58 18.25
CA THR A 166 -14.54 14.52 18.26
C THR A 166 -15.58 14.21 17.18
N GLU A 167 -16.76 14.83 17.27
CA GLU A 167 -17.84 14.66 16.28
C GLU A 167 -17.41 15.10 14.87
N SER A 168 -16.62 16.17 14.78
CA SER A 168 -16.10 16.68 13.50
C SER A 168 -15.11 15.71 12.83
N GLU A 169 -14.25 15.07 13.61
CA GLU A 169 -13.29 14.06 13.15
C GLU A 169 -14.01 12.75 12.81
N GLY A 170 -15.06 12.40 13.56
CA GLY A 170 -15.85 11.20 13.37
C GLY A 170 -16.56 11.12 12.02
N GLN A 171 -16.96 12.25 11.44
CA GLN A 171 -17.58 12.27 10.09
C GLN A 171 -16.67 11.68 9.01
N ARG A 172 -15.34 11.83 9.17
CA ARG A 172 -14.37 11.25 8.23
C ARG A 172 -14.39 9.72 8.30
N ILE A 173 -14.48 9.16 9.50
CA ILE A 173 -14.55 7.71 9.74
C ILE A 173 -15.70 7.06 8.96
N TYR A 174 -16.90 7.64 9.00
CA TYR A 174 -18.04 7.15 8.22
C TYR A 174 -17.77 7.15 6.70
N LYS A 175 -17.17 8.22 6.19
CA LYS A 175 -16.79 8.32 4.77
C LYS A 175 -15.75 7.26 4.40
N ASN A 176 -14.76 7.02 5.27
CA ASN A 176 -13.74 6.00 5.06
C ASN A 176 -14.37 4.60 4.93
N PHE A 177 -15.25 4.22 5.87
CA PHE A 177 -15.98 2.95 5.82
C PHE A 177 -16.83 2.80 4.56
N ARG A 178 -17.52 3.86 4.16
CA ARG A 178 -18.35 3.86 2.95
C ARG A 178 -17.51 3.61 1.69
N ARG A 179 -16.44 4.38 1.48
CA ARG A 179 -15.54 4.21 0.32
C ARG A 179 -14.89 2.84 0.29
N TRP A 180 -14.53 2.32 1.46
CA TRP A 180 -14.00 0.96 1.59
C TRP A 180 -15.01 -0.09 1.11
N ARG A 181 -16.26 -0.02 1.57
CA ARG A 181 -17.32 -0.97 1.20
C ARG A 181 -17.74 -0.88 -0.26
N GLU A 182 -17.80 0.33 -0.81
CA GLU A 182 -18.24 0.56 -2.20
C GLU A 182 -17.22 0.05 -3.23
N SER A 183 -15.91 0.23 -2.98
CA SER A 183 -14.89 -0.17 -3.96
C SER A 183 -13.52 -0.54 -3.37
N GLY A 184 -13.18 -0.02 -2.19
CA GLY A 184 -11.85 -0.20 -1.61
C GLY A 184 -11.51 -1.66 -1.30
N TRP A 185 -12.45 -2.39 -0.70
CA TRP A 185 -12.27 -3.78 -0.32
C TRP A 185 -12.05 -4.67 -1.55
N ARG A 186 -12.93 -4.57 -2.56
CA ARG A 186 -12.84 -5.40 -3.78
C ARG A 186 -11.52 -5.17 -4.51
N ARG A 187 -11.15 -3.89 -4.75
CA ARG A 187 -9.86 -3.56 -5.38
C ARG A 187 -8.68 -4.10 -4.60
N THR A 188 -8.75 -4.06 -3.27
CA THR A 188 -7.67 -4.60 -2.43
C THR A 188 -7.57 -6.12 -2.56
N MET A 189 -8.69 -6.85 -2.57
CA MET A 189 -8.67 -8.31 -2.77
C MET A 189 -8.16 -8.70 -4.16
N GLU A 190 -8.53 -7.94 -5.20
CA GLU A 190 -8.02 -8.10 -6.57
C GLU A 190 -6.50 -7.84 -6.62
N GLU A 191 -6.02 -6.75 -6.00
CA GLU A 191 -4.59 -6.42 -5.92
C GLU A 191 -3.78 -7.50 -5.17
N ILE A 192 -4.35 -8.14 -4.15
CA ILE A 192 -3.73 -9.25 -3.41
C ILE A 192 -3.77 -10.57 -4.21
N GLY A 193 -4.69 -10.69 -5.18
CA GLY A 193 -4.93 -11.93 -5.90
C GLY A 193 -5.70 -12.97 -5.08
N MET A 194 -6.66 -12.53 -4.25
CA MET A 194 -7.58 -13.41 -3.53
C MET A 194 -8.75 -13.81 -4.44
N THR A 195 -9.05 -15.10 -4.53
CA THR A 195 -10.22 -15.57 -5.29
C THR A 195 -11.48 -15.58 -4.43
N ASP A 196 -12.66 -15.55 -5.07
CA ASP A 196 -13.94 -15.65 -4.34
C ASP A 196 -14.07 -16.98 -3.58
N ASP A 197 -13.55 -18.08 -4.13
CA ASP A 197 -13.53 -19.40 -3.48
C ASP A 197 -12.68 -19.39 -2.22
N GLU A 198 -11.50 -18.75 -2.26
CA GLU A 198 -10.62 -18.62 -1.11
C GLU A 198 -11.27 -17.79 0.00
N LEU A 199 -11.91 -16.68 -0.36
CA LEU A 199 -12.66 -15.84 0.57
C LEU A 199 -13.87 -16.58 1.15
N GLY A 200 -14.59 -17.34 0.33
CA GLY A 200 -15.68 -18.22 0.77
C GLY A 200 -15.19 -19.29 1.75
N GLY A 201 -14.02 -19.87 1.49
CA GLY A 201 -13.36 -20.81 2.38
C GLY A 201 -13.03 -20.23 3.75
N LEU A 202 -12.55 -18.97 3.81
CA LEU A 202 -12.32 -18.27 5.07
C LEU A 202 -13.62 -18.03 5.85
N ILE A 203 -14.69 -17.63 5.16
CA ILE A 203 -16.02 -17.42 5.78
C ILE A 203 -16.54 -18.74 6.37
N ALA A 204 -16.52 -19.82 5.60
CA ALA A 204 -16.94 -21.15 6.06
C ALA A 204 -16.07 -21.68 7.23
N ARG A 205 -14.79 -21.32 7.29
CA ARG A 205 -13.93 -21.61 8.46
C ARG A 205 -14.35 -20.78 9.68
N ALA A 206 -14.64 -19.50 9.50
CA ALA A 206 -15.12 -18.61 10.58
C ALA A 206 -16.45 -19.09 11.17
N GLU A 207 -17.34 -19.64 10.34
CA GLU A 207 -18.63 -20.21 10.78
C GLU A 207 -18.46 -21.53 11.54
N ARG A 208 -17.54 -22.40 11.10
CA ARG A 208 -17.28 -23.68 11.76
C ARG A 208 -16.54 -23.55 13.07
N SER A 209 -15.50 -22.71 13.12
CA SER A 209 -14.66 -22.54 14.31
C SER A 209 -14.04 -21.15 14.35
N ARG A 210 -14.84 -20.16 14.77
CA ARG A 210 -14.41 -18.77 14.92
C ARG A 210 -13.21 -18.61 15.85
N GLN A 211 -13.20 -19.36 16.96
CA GLN A 211 -12.11 -19.30 17.94
C GLN A 211 -10.77 -19.74 17.35
N GLN A 212 -10.76 -20.83 16.59
CA GLN A 212 -9.53 -21.33 15.96
C GLN A 212 -9.01 -20.35 14.91
N LEU A 213 -9.91 -19.79 14.09
CA LEU A 213 -9.54 -18.79 13.09
C LEU A 213 -8.95 -17.54 13.75
N ASN A 214 -9.59 -17.05 14.81
CA ASN A 214 -9.13 -15.84 15.52
C ASN A 214 -7.79 -16.08 16.22
N HIS A 215 -7.54 -17.27 16.77
CA HIS A 215 -6.24 -17.61 17.36
C HIS A 215 -5.12 -17.68 16.31
N GLU A 216 -5.41 -18.25 15.13
CA GLU A 216 -4.47 -18.24 14.01
C GLU A 216 -4.20 -16.81 13.51
N ALA A 217 -5.25 -16.01 13.37
CA ALA A 217 -5.17 -14.62 12.96
C ALA A 217 -4.39 -13.76 13.96
N GLU A 218 -4.52 -14.01 15.27
CA GLU A 218 -3.77 -13.29 16.30
C GLU A 218 -2.27 -13.45 16.10
N ARG A 219 -1.80 -14.68 15.86
CA ARG A 219 -0.39 -14.96 15.60
C ARG A 219 0.10 -14.24 14.34
N ILE A 220 -0.70 -14.25 13.28
CA ILE A 220 -0.38 -13.58 12.00
C ILE A 220 -0.34 -12.07 12.17
N ILE A 221 -1.35 -11.48 12.83
CA ILE A 221 -1.44 -10.04 13.06
C ILE A 221 -0.27 -9.54 13.89
N ARG A 222 0.16 -10.29 14.93
CA ARG A 222 1.35 -9.93 15.73
C ARG A 222 2.61 -9.89 14.88
N LEU A 223 2.77 -10.83 13.95
CA LEU A 223 3.90 -10.82 13.00
C LEU A 223 3.81 -9.66 12.01
N ALA A 224 2.62 -9.41 11.46
CA ALA A 224 2.38 -8.33 10.50
C ALA A 224 2.52 -6.93 11.14
N GLN A 225 2.18 -6.80 12.42
CA GLN A 225 2.39 -5.57 13.19
C GLN A 225 3.87 -5.17 13.19
N ASP A 226 4.77 -6.10 13.47
CA ASP A 226 6.21 -5.81 13.55
C ASP A 226 6.75 -5.37 12.18
N HIS A 227 6.21 -5.93 11.09
CA HIS A 227 6.64 -5.62 9.73
C HIS A 227 6.06 -4.32 9.15
N TYR A 228 4.75 -4.09 9.31
CA TYR A 228 4.05 -2.94 8.70
C TYR A 228 4.00 -1.69 9.58
N ARG A 229 4.57 -1.74 10.78
CA ARG A 229 4.87 -0.51 11.54
C ARG A 229 5.89 0.28 10.73
N LYS A 230 5.44 1.40 10.14
CA LYS A 230 6.19 2.20 9.15
C LYS A 230 7.68 2.27 9.47
N SER A 231 8.45 1.95 8.44
CA SER A 231 9.90 1.93 8.29
C SER A 231 10.58 3.28 8.61
N GLU A 232 10.60 3.66 9.89
CA GLU A 232 11.66 4.42 10.57
C GLU A 232 11.59 4.13 12.10
N PRO A 233 12.73 4.10 12.82
CA PRO A 233 13.09 2.89 13.55
C PRO A 233 12.50 2.72 14.97
N ASP A 234 12.00 3.78 15.63
CA ASP A 234 11.76 3.77 17.09
C ASP A 234 10.43 4.41 17.58
N HIS A 235 9.55 4.91 16.69
CA HIS A 235 8.65 6.01 17.09
C HIS A 235 7.18 5.70 17.43
N TYR A 236 6.75 4.44 17.41
CA TYR A 236 5.36 4.11 17.79
C TYR A 236 5.24 2.86 18.67
N PRO A 237 5.97 2.82 19.81
CA PRO A 237 5.94 1.69 20.72
C PRO A 237 4.54 1.52 21.32
N CYS A 238 4.20 0.28 21.65
CA CYS A 238 3.05 0.02 22.51
C CYS A 238 3.21 0.86 23.78
N LEU A 239 2.25 1.75 24.04
CA LEU A 239 2.31 2.62 25.20
C LEU A 239 1.79 1.89 26.44
N SER A 240 2.36 2.24 27.59
CA SER A 240 1.80 1.87 28.88
C SER A 240 0.41 2.48 29.06
N ARG A 241 -0.38 1.92 29.98
CA ARG A 241 -1.71 2.45 30.31
C ARG A 241 -1.66 3.94 30.67
N ARG A 242 -0.65 4.37 31.44
CA ARG A 242 -0.50 5.76 31.90
C ARG A 242 -0.24 6.72 30.74
N GLU A 243 0.57 6.30 29.77
CA GLU A 243 0.85 7.10 28.56
C GLU A 243 -0.40 7.22 27.68
N TRP A 244 -1.16 6.13 27.52
CA TRP A 244 -2.48 6.21 26.87
C TRP A 244 -3.42 7.17 27.63
N GLU A 245 -3.51 7.07 28.96
CA GLU A 245 -4.35 7.96 29.79
C GLU A 245 -3.99 9.45 29.61
N SER A 246 -2.70 9.78 29.60
CA SER A 246 -2.22 11.14 29.29
C SER A 246 -2.66 11.57 27.89
N MET A 247 -2.43 10.74 26.87
CA MET A 247 -2.80 11.05 25.49
C MET A 247 -4.31 11.27 25.30
N PHE A 248 -5.15 10.45 25.92
CA PHE A 248 -6.61 10.60 25.86
C PHE A 248 -7.11 11.81 26.63
N SER A 249 -6.52 12.13 27.80
CA SER A 249 -6.96 13.24 28.63
C SER A 249 -6.52 14.60 28.09
N GLU A 250 -5.31 14.69 27.54
CA GLU A 250 -4.76 15.90 26.92
C GLU A 250 -5.23 16.08 25.46
N GLY A 251 -5.78 15.02 24.85
CA GLY A 251 -6.43 15.10 23.54
C GLY A 251 -5.48 15.14 22.34
N TYR A 252 -4.20 14.82 22.51
CA TYR A 252 -3.22 14.77 21.41
C TYR A 252 -3.15 13.37 20.76
N GLY A 253 -2.34 13.24 19.71
CA GLY A 253 -1.98 11.94 19.13
C GLY A 253 -3.10 11.22 18.36
N CYS A 254 -4.17 11.90 17.93
CA CYS A 254 -5.31 11.29 17.22
C CYS A 254 -4.91 10.33 16.09
N ASP A 255 -3.95 10.72 15.25
CA ASP A 255 -3.48 9.88 14.14
C ASP A 255 -2.74 8.64 14.62
N TYR A 256 -1.95 8.77 15.68
CA TYR A 256 -1.31 7.64 16.33
C TYR A 256 -2.34 6.66 16.89
N ARG A 257 -3.37 7.16 17.60
CA ARG A 257 -4.45 6.31 18.14
C ARG A 257 -5.16 5.55 17.01
N LEU A 258 -5.54 6.25 15.95
CA LEU A 258 -6.24 5.64 14.81
C LEU A 258 -5.41 4.58 14.11
N TRP A 259 -4.11 4.83 13.95
CA TRP A 259 -3.24 3.89 13.26
C TRP A 259 -2.84 2.70 14.14
N HIS A 260 -2.36 2.97 15.35
CA HIS A 260 -1.80 1.96 16.23
C HIS A 260 -2.87 1.00 16.77
N LEU A 261 -4.05 1.51 17.16
CA LEU A 261 -5.09 0.67 17.74
C LEU A 261 -5.77 -0.23 16.70
N GLY A 262 -5.77 0.15 15.42
CA GLY A 262 -6.29 -0.71 14.34
C GLY A 262 -5.42 -1.93 14.08
N LEU A 263 -4.12 -1.84 14.41
CA LEU A 263 -3.15 -2.89 14.19
C LEU A 263 -2.80 -3.65 15.47
N CYS A 264 -2.85 -3.05 16.66
CA CYS A 264 -2.35 -3.63 17.92
C CYS A 264 -3.46 -4.16 18.84
N VAL A 265 -3.54 -5.49 18.96
CA VAL A 265 -4.51 -6.21 19.82
C VAL A 265 -4.39 -5.86 21.30
N ASP A 266 -3.17 -5.66 21.80
CA ASP A 266 -2.96 -5.37 23.22
C ASP A 266 -3.32 -3.91 23.53
N CYS A 267 -2.87 -2.97 22.71
CA CYS A 267 -3.13 -1.56 22.92
C CYS A 267 -4.60 -1.18 22.71
N ILE A 268 -5.33 -1.80 21.78
CA ILE A 268 -6.78 -1.55 21.62
C ILE A 268 -7.56 -1.96 22.87
N GLN A 269 -7.15 -3.02 23.55
CA GLN A 269 -7.77 -3.43 24.81
C GLN A 269 -7.50 -2.45 25.95
N ILE A 270 -6.29 -1.87 26.00
CA ILE A 270 -5.94 -0.82 26.98
C ILE A 270 -6.75 0.45 26.67
N ALA A 271 -6.69 0.94 25.44
CA ALA A 271 -7.38 2.14 24.99
C ALA A 271 -8.90 2.06 25.13
N TRP A 272 -9.51 0.89 24.92
CA TRP A 272 -10.94 0.68 25.16
C TRP A 272 -11.37 1.00 26.59
N GLY A 273 -10.52 0.73 27.58
CA GLY A 273 -10.79 1.07 28.98
C GLY A 273 -10.65 2.57 29.29
N LEU A 274 -10.14 3.36 28.35
CA LEU A 274 -9.82 4.79 28.49
C LEU A 274 -10.64 5.70 27.58
N GLY A 275 -11.16 5.15 26.49
CA GLY A 275 -12.00 5.86 25.54
C GLY A 275 -13.30 6.38 26.17
N ARG A 276 -14.14 7.06 25.36
CA ARG A 276 -15.45 7.57 25.80
C ARG A 276 -16.50 6.45 25.91
N THR A 277 -16.10 5.30 26.45
CA THR A 277 -16.87 4.05 26.52
C THR A 277 -17.86 4.01 27.68
N LYS A 278 -17.91 5.03 28.55
CA LYS A 278 -18.91 5.12 29.64
C LYS A 278 -20.37 5.14 29.16
N THR A 279 -20.62 5.36 27.87
CA THR A 279 -21.97 5.46 27.27
C THR A 279 -22.27 4.41 26.20
N LEU A 280 -21.41 3.42 25.96
CA LEU A 280 -21.60 2.44 24.88
C LEU A 280 -21.49 1.00 25.38
N THR A 281 -22.47 0.17 25.00
CA THR A 281 -22.58 -1.29 25.20
C THR A 281 -21.57 -2.09 24.37
N ILE A 282 -20.36 -1.56 24.18
CA ILE A 282 -19.33 -2.22 23.37
C ILE A 282 -18.58 -3.16 24.29
N GLU A 283 -18.62 -4.46 24.01
CA GLU A 283 -17.78 -5.43 24.70
C GLU A 283 -16.28 -5.13 24.49
N LYS A 284 -15.44 -5.53 25.45
CA LYS A 284 -14.00 -5.37 25.33
C LYS A 284 -13.52 -5.98 23.99
N PRO A 285 -12.75 -5.24 23.16
CA PRO A 285 -12.32 -5.71 21.85
C PRO A 285 -11.59 -7.03 21.96
N LYS A 286 -12.07 -8.00 21.19
CA LYS A 286 -11.42 -9.27 20.92
C LYS A 286 -11.28 -9.41 19.42
N LEU A 287 -10.28 -10.17 18.97
CA LEU A 287 -10.19 -10.50 17.57
C LEU A 287 -11.46 -11.24 17.13
N ASP A 288 -12.06 -10.74 16.07
CA ASP A 288 -13.24 -11.26 15.40
C ASP A 288 -13.10 -11.00 13.91
N ILE A 289 -12.44 -11.94 13.21
CA ILE A 289 -12.06 -11.72 11.82
C ILE A 289 -13.31 -11.67 10.93
N ARG A 290 -13.50 -10.52 10.28
CA ARG A 290 -14.56 -10.30 9.27
C ARG A 290 -13.93 -10.29 7.89
N VAL A 291 -14.32 -11.22 7.02
CA VAL A 291 -13.74 -11.34 5.68
C VAL A 291 -14.33 -10.31 4.71
N ARG A 292 -15.65 -10.11 4.76
CA ARG A 292 -16.41 -9.19 3.90
C ARG A 292 -16.91 -7.99 4.73
N PRO A 293 -16.91 -6.76 4.18
CA PRO A 293 -17.31 -5.52 4.86
C PRO A 293 -18.84 -5.32 4.99
#